data_AF-A0AAW2NM13-F1
#
_entry.id   AF-A0AAW2NM13-F1
#
_cell.length_a   1.000
_cell.length_b   1.000
_cell.length_c   1.000
_cell.angle_alpha   90.00
_cell.angle_beta   90.00
_cell.angle_gamma   90.00
#
_symmetry.space_group_name_H-M   'P 1'
#
loop_
_entity.id
_entity.type
_entity.pdbx_description
1 polymer ?
#
loop_
_entity_poly.entity_id
_entity_poly.type
_entity_poly.pdbx_seq_one_letter_code
_entity_poly.pdbx_strand_id
1 'polypeptide(L)'
;MSAIHSSIYSCASAALGSTAKGIASLAKANINKFSVLGCDEFALIAGSEGRNFTSGCVSVCSSNQDLIDGDCSGIGCCQTAIPKGLKRFNANLGTLYSHLNIWSFAPCGYAFLGDPDSFRFSVSDINDTAFQNRTIENVPVVLDWAIGTQNCSEAQGSSGFACLQNSYCVDSDTGLGGYRCSCSEGYEGNPYLSPGCIDTNECEMNPCDENGICTNIQGSYTCSCANGYSGDGRKDGRGCIAKNSQFPLIKFALGMSFGLLALVISVTWLYFGIKKRKLINLREKFFQQNGGLLLKQQLSSHDGSVKSTKIFTAEELEKATNDYADDRILGRGGYGTVYKGILRDPHQIVAIKKSRIMDQTQIEQFINEVIILTQVNHRNVVKLLGCCLETEVPLLVYEYVSNVGELVKRCLKLHGEERPTMKEVVTELESLRKFTKHPWVQQQVQEEAVGLMSEESSDLYTVTIDP
;
A
#
# COMPACT_ATOMS: atom_id res chain seq x y z
N MET A 1 40.24 -42.41 -38.94
CA MET A 1 39.54 -42.63 -37.65
C MET A 1 38.73 -43.89 -37.85
N SER A 2 39.29 -45.04 -37.48
CA SER A 2 38.59 -46.33 -37.64
C SER A 2 37.34 -46.29 -36.78
N ALA A 3 36.16 -46.53 -37.37
CA ALA A 3 34.93 -46.71 -36.62
C ALA A 3 35.22 -47.74 -35.51
N ILE A 4 35.03 -47.36 -34.25
CA ILE A 4 35.16 -48.30 -33.14
C ILE A 4 34.02 -49.30 -33.35
N HIS A 5 34.34 -50.48 -33.89
CA HIS A 5 33.41 -51.59 -34.06
C HIS A 5 33.01 -52.07 -32.66
N SER A 6 31.96 -51.46 -32.08
CA SER A 6 31.39 -51.82 -30.78
C SER A 6 30.17 -52.73 -30.91
N SER A 7 29.68 -52.96 -32.14
CA SER A 7 28.49 -53.76 -32.42
C SER A 7 28.84 -55.23 -32.65
N ILE A 8 28.22 -56.09 -31.85
CA ILE A 8 28.24 -57.56 -31.92
C ILE A 8 26.86 -58.03 -32.35
N TYR A 9 26.79 -59.08 -33.14
CA TYR A 9 25.54 -59.76 -33.44
C TYR A 9 25.72 -61.28 -33.39
N SER A 10 24.65 -61.99 -33.08
CA SER A 10 24.58 -63.44 -33.11
C SER A 10 23.23 -63.82 -33.72
N CYS A 11 23.23 -64.77 -34.66
CA CYS A 11 22.02 -65.26 -35.30
C CYS A 11 22.01 -66.78 -35.24
N ALA A 12 20.82 -67.38 -35.15
CA ALA A 12 20.65 -68.82 -34.96
C ALA A 12 21.30 -69.73 -36.03
N SER A 13 21.71 -69.20 -37.19
CA SER A 13 22.48 -69.92 -38.21
C SER A 13 23.99 -70.05 -37.90
N ALA A 14 24.48 -69.41 -36.84
CA ALA A 14 25.87 -69.47 -36.37
C ALA A 14 25.90 -69.85 -34.88
N ALA A 15 26.01 -71.14 -34.57
CA ALA A 15 26.00 -71.69 -33.20
C ALA A 15 27.29 -71.41 -32.38
N LEU A 16 27.93 -70.26 -32.57
CA LEU A 16 29.11 -69.82 -31.82
C LEU A 16 28.86 -68.39 -31.31
N GLY A 17 28.88 -68.23 -29.98
CA GLY A 17 28.78 -66.92 -29.34
C GLY A 17 29.79 -65.95 -29.94
N SER A 18 29.37 -64.70 -30.13
CA SER A 18 30.16 -63.68 -30.80
C SER A 18 30.83 -62.77 -29.77
N THR A 19 32.12 -62.53 -29.97
CA THR A 19 32.96 -61.69 -29.11
C THR A 19 33.47 -60.51 -29.93
N ALA A 20 33.30 -59.28 -29.41
CA ALA A 20 34.04 -58.11 -29.93
C ALA A 20 34.88 -57.45 -28.85
N LYS A 21 36.06 -57.01 -29.27
CA LYS A 21 37.00 -56.24 -28.45
C LYS A 21 36.98 -54.80 -28.91
N GLY A 22 36.82 -53.86 -27.98
CA GLY A 22 36.80 -52.44 -28.24
C GLY A 22 37.78 -51.67 -27.36
N ILE A 23 38.25 -50.52 -27.86
CA ILE A 23 39.01 -49.56 -27.07
C ILE A 23 38.01 -48.69 -26.33
N ALA A 24 38.05 -48.74 -25.00
CA ALA A 24 37.11 -48.08 -24.10
C ALA A 24 37.65 -46.75 -23.55
N SER A 25 38.97 -46.51 -23.68
CA SER A 25 39.69 -45.34 -23.13
C SER A 25 39.16 -44.01 -23.59
N LEU A 26 38.29 -44.07 -24.59
CA LEU A 26 37.66 -42.94 -25.18
C LEU A 26 36.15 -42.93 -24.98
N ALA A 27 35.46 -43.90 -24.38
CA ALA A 27 33.99 -43.85 -24.31
C ALA A 27 33.50 -43.06 -23.07
N LYS A 28 32.66 -42.03 -23.28
CA LYS A 28 32.08 -41.24 -22.19
C LYS A 28 31.04 -42.03 -21.41
N ALA A 29 31.38 -42.45 -20.19
CA ALA A 29 30.58 -43.38 -19.39
C ALA A 29 29.17 -42.88 -19.01
N ASN A 30 29.00 -41.57 -18.81
CA ASN A 30 27.71 -40.97 -18.43
C ASN A 30 26.76 -40.76 -19.61
N ILE A 31 27.23 -40.97 -20.84
CA ILE A 31 26.45 -40.76 -22.07
C ILE A 31 26.23 -42.11 -22.74
N ASN A 32 27.28 -42.87 -23.00
CA ASN A 32 27.11 -44.15 -23.69
C ASN A 32 26.48 -45.22 -22.78
N LYS A 33 25.55 -45.98 -23.35
CA LYS A 33 24.98 -47.18 -22.73
C LYS A 33 25.32 -48.40 -23.56
N PHE A 34 25.55 -49.50 -22.86
CA PHE A 34 25.67 -50.81 -23.49
C PHE A 34 24.26 -51.39 -23.64
N SER A 35 23.85 -51.57 -24.90
CA SER A 35 22.51 -52.00 -25.28
C SER A 35 22.54 -53.41 -25.83
N VAL A 36 21.54 -54.21 -25.49
CA VAL A 36 21.30 -55.55 -26.00
C VAL A 36 19.89 -55.57 -26.60
N LEU A 37 19.77 -56.08 -27.80
CA LEU A 37 18.54 -56.19 -28.57
C LEU A 37 18.31 -57.65 -28.95
N GLY A 38 17.07 -58.11 -28.83
CA GLY A 38 16.67 -59.46 -29.20
C GLY A 38 15.88 -60.12 -28.08
N CYS A 39 15.41 -61.33 -28.36
CA CYS A 39 14.77 -62.20 -27.39
C CYS A 39 15.71 -63.38 -27.11
N ASP A 40 15.73 -63.85 -25.85
CA ASP A 40 16.62 -64.94 -25.42
C ASP A 40 18.11 -64.56 -25.44
N GLU A 41 18.42 -63.28 -25.26
CA GLU A 41 19.76 -62.74 -25.42
C GLU A 41 20.33 -62.25 -24.10
N PHE A 42 21.62 -62.50 -23.88
CA PHE A 42 22.40 -61.82 -22.86
C PHE A 42 23.71 -61.33 -23.45
N ALA A 43 24.12 -60.13 -23.04
CA ALA A 43 25.45 -59.66 -23.35
C ALA A 43 26.19 -59.22 -22.10
N LEU A 44 27.46 -59.58 -22.03
CA LEU A 44 28.37 -59.21 -20.96
C LEU A 44 29.43 -58.27 -21.52
N ILE A 45 29.68 -57.17 -20.82
CA ILE A 45 30.79 -56.25 -21.09
C ILE A 45 31.76 -56.27 -19.90
N ALA A 46 33.02 -56.59 -20.18
CA ALA A 46 34.07 -56.67 -19.18
C ALA A 46 35.20 -55.67 -19.49
N GLY A 47 35.57 -54.86 -18.50
CA GLY A 47 36.77 -54.01 -18.55
C GLY A 47 38.02 -54.85 -18.29
N SER A 48 39.04 -54.72 -19.15
CA SER A 48 40.31 -55.47 -19.03
C SER A 48 41.52 -54.59 -18.72
N GLU A 49 41.45 -53.29 -19.00
CA GLU A 49 42.51 -52.31 -18.72
C GLU A 49 41.88 -51.02 -18.16
N GLY A 50 42.50 -50.41 -17.14
CA GLY A 50 41.95 -49.28 -16.38
C GLY A 50 41.24 -49.76 -15.12
N ARG A 51 39.92 -49.97 -15.19
CA ARG A 51 39.10 -50.54 -14.13
C ARG A 51 38.57 -51.92 -14.53
N ASN A 52 38.85 -52.91 -13.69
CA ASN A 52 38.23 -54.22 -13.83
C ASN A 52 36.78 -54.15 -13.35
N PHE A 53 35.85 -54.45 -14.24
CA PHE A 53 34.45 -54.68 -13.90
C PHE A 53 33.86 -55.64 -14.92
N THR A 54 32.73 -56.22 -14.54
CA THR A 54 31.86 -56.93 -15.47
C THR A 54 30.47 -56.37 -15.27
N SER A 55 29.86 -55.94 -16.36
CA SER A 55 28.46 -55.55 -16.42
C SER A 55 27.80 -56.35 -17.54
N GLY A 56 26.48 -56.30 -17.60
CA GLY A 56 25.73 -57.01 -18.62
C GLY A 56 24.28 -56.61 -18.63
N CYS A 57 23.61 -56.99 -19.70
CA CYS A 57 22.18 -56.86 -19.83
C CYS A 57 21.60 -58.17 -20.36
N VAL A 58 20.37 -58.48 -19.96
CA VAL A 58 19.64 -59.68 -20.40
C VAL A 58 18.30 -59.22 -20.94
N SER A 59 17.94 -59.72 -22.12
CA SER A 59 16.67 -59.44 -22.78
C SER A 59 15.92 -60.75 -23.03
N VAL A 60 14.73 -60.88 -22.44
CA VAL A 60 13.92 -62.11 -22.51
C VAL A 60 12.52 -61.78 -23.00
N CYS A 61 12.01 -62.56 -23.94
CA CYS A 61 10.63 -62.49 -24.42
C CYS A 61 10.16 -63.90 -24.79
N SER A 62 8.86 -64.16 -24.65
CA SER A 62 8.26 -65.44 -25.04
C SER A 62 7.44 -65.31 -26.32
N SER A 63 6.90 -64.12 -26.59
CA SER A 63 6.08 -63.84 -27.77
C SER A 63 6.32 -62.43 -28.32
N ASN A 64 5.95 -62.21 -29.58
CA ASN A 64 5.99 -60.87 -30.21
C ASN A 64 5.04 -59.86 -29.53
N GLN A 65 4.03 -60.33 -28.77
CA GLN A 65 3.09 -59.46 -28.06
C GLN A 65 3.68 -58.86 -26.78
N ASP A 66 4.79 -59.43 -26.28
CA ASP A 66 5.47 -58.95 -25.08
C ASP A 66 6.30 -57.69 -25.38
N LEU A 67 6.53 -57.39 -26.67
CA LEU A 67 7.41 -56.34 -27.15
C LEU A 67 6.67 -55.00 -27.24
N ILE A 68 7.27 -53.96 -26.68
CA ILE A 68 6.68 -52.61 -26.60
C ILE A 68 7.65 -51.61 -27.24
N ASP A 69 7.16 -50.85 -28.22
CA ASP A 69 7.96 -49.79 -28.86
C ASP A 69 8.46 -48.77 -27.85
N GLY A 70 9.76 -48.47 -27.93
CA GLY A 70 10.44 -47.49 -27.09
C GLY A 70 10.76 -47.95 -25.67
N ASP A 71 10.32 -49.14 -25.24
CA ASP A 71 10.71 -49.70 -23.94
C ASP A 71 11.99 -50.53 -24.05
N CYS A 72 12.93 -50.33 -23.13
CA CYS A 72 14.22 -51.03 -23.12
C CYS A 72 14.61 -51.46 -21.70
N SER A 73 13.69 -52.19 -21.07
CA SER A 73 13.73 -52.57 -19.66
C SER A 73 14.01 -54.07 -19.42
N GLY A 74 14.48 -54.80 -20.44
CA GLY A 74 14.82 -56.23 -20.37
C GLY A 74 13.87 -57.16 -21.14
N ILE A 75 12.92 -56.60 -21.91
CA ILE A 75 12.01 -57.36 -22.79
C ILE A 75 12.24 -56.84 -24.21
N GLY A 76 12.82 -57.67 -25.09
CA GLY A 76 13.22 -57.29 -26.45
C GLY A 76 14.42 -56.33 -26.55
N CYS A 77 14.60 -55.46 -25.56
CA CYS A 77 15.70 -54.52 -25.45
C CYS A 77 16.12 -54.37 -23.98
N CYS A 78 17.43 -54.30 -23.73
CA CYS A 78 18.01 -54.07 -22.41
C CYS A 78 19.17 -53.08 -22.52
N GLN A 79 19.21 -52.05 -21.68
CA GLN A 79 20.30 -51.09 -21.59
C GLN A 79 20.94 -51.07 -20.19
N THR A 80 22.27 -51.06 -20.15
CA THR A 80 23.03 -50.84 -18.91
C THR A 80 24.05 -49.71 -19.07
N ALA A 81 24.25 -48.93 -18.00
CA ALA A 81 25.33 -47.96 -17.93
C ALA A 81 26.70 -48.67 -17.85
N ILE A 82 27.73 -48.03 -18.38
CA ILE A 82 29.12 -48.46 -18.22
C ILE A 82 29.79 -47.63 -17.11
N PRO A 83 30.67 -48.22 -16.29
CA PRO A 83 31.39 -47.45 -15.28
C PRO A 83 32.50 -46.60 -15.91
N LYS A 84 32.82 -45.49 -15.24
CA LYS A 84 34.03 -44.69 -15.51
C LYS A 84 35.31 -45.51 -15.27
N GLY A 85 36.42 -45.10 -15.86
CA GLY A 85 37.72 -45.74 -15.65
C GLY A 85 38.10 -46.81 -16.68
N LEU A 86 37.40 -46.86 -17.80
CA LEU A 86 37.49 -47.91 -18.81
C LEU A 86 38.58 -47.56 -19.85
N LYS A 87 39.60 -48.41 -20.06
CA LYS A 87 40.55 -48.25 -21.20
C LYS A 87 40.33 -49.24 -22.34
N ARG A 88 39.98 -50.47 -22.01
CA ARG A 88 39.68 -51.52 -22.97
C ARG A 88 38.53 -52.36 -22.46
N PHE A 89 37.59 -52.68 -23.34
CA PHE A 89 36.48 -53.54 -23.01
C PHE A 89 36.43 -54.74 -23.95
N ASN A 90 35.92 -55.84 -23.43
CA ASN A 90 35.52 -57.00 -24.20
C ASN A 90 34.02 -57.19 -24.00
N ALA A 91 33.27 -57.32 -25.09
CA ALA A 91 31.86 -57.62 -25.03
C ALA A 91 31.62 -58.99 -25.67
N ASN A 92 30.76 -59.78 -25.02
CA ASN A 92 30.33 -61.09 -25.46
C ASN A 92 28.81 -61.09 -25.55
N LEU A 93 28.28 -61.58 -26.66
CA LEU A 93 26.85 -61.85 -26.84
C LEU A 93 26.63 -63.37 -26.86
N GLY A 94 25.60 -63.81 -26.16
CA GLY A 94 25.20 -65.20 -26.11
C GLY A 94 23.71 -65.35 -25.85
N THR A 95 23.21 -66.56 -26.06
CA THR A 95 21.79 -66.88 -25.91
C THR A 95 21.55 -67.72 -24.66
N LEU A 96 20.40 -67.57 -24.01
CA LEU A 96 20.09 -68.38 -22.81
C LEU A 96 19.59 -69.78 -23.18
N TYR A 97 18.75 -69.88 -24.21
CA TYR A 97 18.09 -71.11 -24.65
C TYR A 97 18.25 -71.38 -26.16
N SER A 98 19.27 -70.81 -26.82
CA SER A 98 19.59 -71.06 -28.24
C SER A 98 18.42 -70.77 -29.21
N HIS A 99 17.55 -69.80 -28.89
CA HIS A 99 16.39 -69.38 -29.70
C HIS A 99 15.35 -70.46 -29.99
N LEU A 100 15.35 -71.60 -29.27
CA LEU A 100 14.53 -72.78 -29.58
C LEU A 100 13.03 -72.47 -29.72
N ASN A 101 12.51 -71.48 -28.98
CA ASN A 101 11.07 -71.16 -28.90
C ASN A 101 10.67 -69.84 -29.59
N ILE A 102 11.62 -69.08 -30.12
CA ILE A 102 11.40 -67.69 -30.59
C ILE A 102 11.94 -67.44 -32.01
N TRP A 103 12.53 -68.46 -32.64
CA TRP A 103 13.18 -68.37 -33.95
C TRP A 103 12.26 -67.82 -35.06
N SER A 104 10.95 -68.02 -34.94
CA SER A 104 9.95 -67.56 -35.91
C SER A 104 9.79 -66.04 -35.99
N PHE A 105 10.20 -65.28 -34.96
CA PHE A 105 10.03 -63.82 -34.93
C PHE A 105 11.26 -63.04 -34.43
N ALA A 106 12.20 -63.69 -33.73
CA ALA A 106 13.43 -63.08 -33.21
C ALA A 106 14.65 -63.97 -33.52
N PRO A 107 15.13 -64.01 -34.78
CA PRO A 107 16.17 -64.94 -35.22
C PRO A 107 17.61 -64.51 -34.88
N CYS A 108 17.79 -63.25 -34.47
CA CYS A 108 19.09 -62.64 -34.19
C CYS A 108 19.04 -61.76 -32.94
N GLY A 109 20.17 -61.70 -32.24
CA GLY A 109 20.46 -60.74 -31.21
C GLY A 109 21.59 -59.80 -31.60
N TYR A 110 21.58 -58.62 -30.99
CA TYR A 110 22.57 -57.58 -31.20
C TYR A 110 23.00 -57.00 -29.86
N ALA A 111 24.27 -56.67 -29.72
CA ALA A 111 24.78 -55.89 -28.60
C ALA A 111 25.70 -54.78 -29.11
N PHE A 112 25.53 -53.57 -28.61
CA PHE A 112 26.32 -52.43 -29.04
C PHE A 112 26.51 -51.42 -27.92
N LEU A 113 27.57 -50.64 -28.04
CA LEU A 113 27.82 -49.48 -27.18
C LEU A 113 27.54 -48.23 -27.99
N GLY A 114 26.79 -47.28 -27.44
CA GLY A 114 26.54 -46.01 -28.10
C GLY A 114 25.67 -45.05 -27.29
N ASP A 115 25.43 -43.88 -27.85
CA ASP A 115 24.54 -42.87 -27.29
C ASP A 115 23.07 -43.36 -27.30
N PRO A 116 22.42 -43.51 -26.13
CA PRO A 116 21.05 -43.98 -26.05
C PRO A 116 20.05 -42.99 -26.65
N ASP A 117 20.36 -41.68 -26.72
CA ASP A 117 19.43 -40.69 -27.30
C ASP A 117 19.36 -40.80 -28.83
N SER A 118 20.41 -41.37 -29.43
CA SER A 118 20.49 -41.64 -30.87
C SER A 118 19.80 -42.95 -31.29
N PHE A 119 19.31 -43.75 -30.34
CA PHE A 119 18.64 -45.03 -30.61
C PHE A 119 17.35 -45.20 -29.80
N ARG A 120 16.23 -45.40 -30.49
CA ARG A 120 14.95 -45.77 -29.88
C ARG A 120 14.52 -47.14 -30.39
N PHE A 121 14.29 -48.06 -29.47
CA PHE A 121 13.83 -49.41 -29.77
C PHE A 121 12.48 -49.40 -30.50
N SER A 122 12.39 -50.17 -31.58
CA SER A 122 11.14 -50.51 -32.27
C SER A 122 10.99 -52.03 -32.36
N VAL A 123 9.78 -52.55 -32.24
CA VAL A 123 9.48 -53.98 -32.40
C VAL A 123 9.96 -54.49 -33.77
N SER A 124 9.93 -53.65 -34.80
CA SER A 124 10.47 -53.99 -36.14
C SER A 124 11.96 -54.31 -36.14
N ASP A 125 12.72 -53.80 -35.17
CA ASP A 125 14.18 -53.94 -35.10
C ASP A 125 14.61 -55.38 -34.80
N ILE A 126 13.74 -56.18 -34.16
CA ILE A 126 14.04 -57.57 -33.77
C ILE A 126 14.17 -58.51 -34.96
N ASN A 127 13.50 -58.21 -36.07
CA ASN A 127 13.58 -58.98 -37.31
C ASN A 127 14.26 -58.20 -38.45
N ASP A 128 14.93 -57.09 -38.13
CA ASP A 128 15.62 -56.27 -39.12
C ASP A 128 17.03 -56.81 -39.40
N THR A 129 17.20 -57.47 -40.54
CA THR A 129 18.51 -57.98 -40.98
C THR A 129 19.53 -56.88 -41.25
N ALA A 130 19.09 -55.64 -41.48
CA ALA A 130 19.95 -54.48 -41.71
C ALA A 130 20.26 -53.70 -40.41
N PHE A 131 19.75 -54.15 -39.26
CA PHE A 131 19.90 -53.48 -37.96
C PHE A 131 21.36 -53.14 -37.67
N GLN A 132 22.28 -54.09 -37.87
CA GLN A 132 23.71 -53.90 -37.61
C GLN A 132 24.28 -52.69 -38.36
N ASN A 133 24.00 -52.56 -39.66
CA ASN A 133 24.51 -51.46 -40.48
C ASN A 133 23.87 -50.14 -40.04
N ARG A 134 22.56 -50.14 -39.78
CA ARG A 134 21.83 -48.97 -39.28
C ARG A 134 22.42 -48.46 -37.96
N THR A 135 22.75 -49.34 -37.03
CA THR A 135 23.37 -48.97 -35.75
C THR A 135 24.79 -48.42 -35.94
N ILE A 136 25.60 -49.03 -36.82
CA ILE A 136 26.96 -48.54 -37.12
C ILE A 136 26.92 -47.13 -37.73
N GLU A 137 25.92 -46.84 -38.57
CA GLU A 137 25.79 -45.53 -39.22
C GLU A 137 25.15 -44.46 -38.34
N ASN A 138 24.13 -44.83 -37.54
CA ASN A 138 23.26 -43.85 -36.87
C ASN A 138 23.45 -43.75 -35.35
N VAL A 139 24.14 -44.71 -34.72
CA VAL A 139 24.34 -44.70 -33.27
C VAL A 139 25.80 -44.43 -32.95
N PRO A 140 26.18 -43.16 -32.73
CA PRO A 140 27.55 -42.80 -32.45
C PRO A 140 27.97 -43.25 -31.05
N VAL A 141 29.24 -43.63 -30.91
CA VAL A 141 29.90 -43.74 -29.60
C VAL A 141 30.46 -42.37 -29.24
N VAL A 142 29.94 -41.76 -28.18
CA VAL A 142 30.42 -40.45 -27.73
C VAL A 142 31.74 -40.61 -27.01
N LEU A 143 32.79 -39.97 -27.55
CA LEU A 143 34.11 -40.12 -27.00
C LEU A 143 34.48 -39.02 -25.98
N ASP A 144 35.17 -39.40 -24.91
CA ASP A 144 35.78 -38.55 -23.91
C ASP A 144 37.29 -38.84 -23.84
N TRP A 145 38.11 -37.81 -23.71
CA TRP A 145 39.55 -37.95 -23.76
C TRP A 145 40.22 -36.99 -22.78
N ALA A 146 41.41 -37.38 -22.33
CA ALA A 146 42.20 -36.60 -21.39
C ALA A 146 43.69 -36.72 -21.73
N ILE A 147 44.45 -35.70 -21.33
CA ILE A 147 45.89 -35.63 -21.51
C ILE A 147 46.56 -36.19 -20.27
N GLY A 148 47.41 -37.20 -20.47
CA GLY A 148 48.17 -37.83 -19.41
C GLY A 148 47.27 -38.46 -18.32
N THR A 149 47.84 -38.62 -17.13
CA THR A 149 47.14 -39.14 -15.94
C THR A 149 47.15 -38.16 -14.77
N GLN A 150 47.88 -37.06 -14.89
CA GLN A 150 48.04 -36.02 -13.87
C GLN A 150 46.83 -35.08 -13.88
N ASN A 151 46.48 -34.55 -12.70
CA ASN A 151 45.48 -33.48 -12.62
C ASN A 151 46.07 -32.13 -13.06
N CYS A 152 45.25 -31.10 -13.17
CA CYS A 152 45.66 -29.76 -13.56
C CYS A 152 46.73 -29.16 -12.65
N SER A 153 46.61 -29.34 -11.34
CA SER A 153 47.56 -28.79 -10.37
C SER A 153 48.96 -29.41 -10.51
N GLU A 154 49.04 -30.69 -10.86
CA GLU A 154 50.28 -31.42 -11.12
C GLU A 154 50.83 -31.09 -12.51
N ALA A 155 49.96 -31.01 -13.51
CA ALA A 155 50.35 -30.83 -14.90
C ALA A 155 50.92 -29.43 -15.21
N GLN A 156 50.43 -28.38 -14.55
CA GLN A 156 50.89 -26.99 -14.76
C GLN A 156 52.38 -26.79 -14.44
N GLY A 157 52.94 -27.59 -13.51
CA GLY A 157 54.37 -27.58 -13.18
C GLY A 157 55.23 -28.50 -14.04
N SER A 158 54.63 -29.25 -14.97
CA SER A 158 55.31 -30.25 -15.78
C SER A 158 55.82 -29.66 -17.10
N SER A 159 56.95 -30.18 -17.61
CA SER A 159 57.53 -29.76 -18.90
C SER A 159 56.70 -30.17 -20.13
N GLY A 160 55.57 -30.86 -19.93
CA GLY A 160 54.66 -31.36 -20.98
C GLY A 160 53.24 -30.80 -20.86
N PHE A 161 53.07 -29.65 -20.19
CA PHE A 161 51.76 -29.00 -20.10
C PHE A 161 51.27 -28.56 -21.49
N ALA A 162 50.09 -29.06 -21.88
CA ALA A 162 49.59 -28.94 -23.25
C ALA A 162 48.74 -27.69 -23.50
N CYS A 163 48.20 -27.04 -22.46
CA CYS A 163 47.35 -25.88 -22.62
C CYS A 163 48.18 -24.65 -23.00
N LEU A 164 47.80 -24.00 -24.10
CA LEU A 164 48.47 -22.78 -24.58
C LEU A 164 47.83 -21.51 -23.98
N GLN A 165 48.26 -20.34 -24.45
CA GLN A 165 47.81 -19.05 -23.93
C GLN A 165 46.30 -18.85 -24.09
N ASN A 166 45.73 -18.02 -23.18
CA ASN A 166 44.30 -17.70 -23.10
C ASN A 166 43.39 -18.92 -22.93
N SER A 167 43.93 -19.99 -22.35
CA SER A 167 43.19 -21.19 -22.00
C SER A 167 43.45 -21.58 -20.55
N TYR A 168 42.51 -22.31 -19.96
CA TYR A 168 42.62 -22.85 -18.62
C TYR A 168 42.50 -24.37 -18.64
N CYS A 169 43.07 -24.98 -17.60
CA CYS A 169 43.07 -26.40 -17.41
C CYS A 169 41.80 -26.86 -16.69
N VAL A 170 41.22 -27.96 -17.15
CA VAL A 170 40.05 -28.62 -16.57
C VAL A 170 40.40 -30.07 -16.26
N ASP A 171 40.22 -30.49 -15.01
CA ASP A 171 40.43 -31.88 -14.62
C ASP A 171 39.49 -32.83 -15.35
N SER A 172 40.00 -33.99 -15.75
CA SER A 172 39.20 -35.03 -16.40
C SER A 172 38.37 -35.80 -15.39
N ASP A 173 37.09 -36.03 -15.71
CA ASP A 173 36.17 -36.84 -14.93
C ASP A 173 36.05 -38.29 -15.45
N THR A 174 36.96 -38.72 -16.33
CA THR A 174 36.99 -40.06 -16.94
C THR A 174 37.25 -41.19 -15.93
N GLY A 175 37.72 -40.86 -14.72
CA GLY A 175 38.08 -41.82 -13.67
C GLY A 175 39.47 -42.45 -13.84
N LEU A 176 40.26 -42.01 -14.82
CA LEU A 176 41.64 -42.44 -15.06
C LEU A 176 42.67 -41.34 -14.73
N GLY A 177 42.21 -40.19 -14.24
CA GLY A 177 43.03 -38.98 -14.12
C GLY A 177 43.23 -38.30 -15.48
N GLY A 178 44.08 -37.27 -15.50
CA GLY A 178 44.33 -36.46 -16.68
C GLY A 178 43.57 -35.13 -16.66
N TYR A 179 43.86 -34.30 -17.65
CA TYR A 179 43.24 -32.99 -17.80
C TYR A 179 42.94 -32.67 -19.27
N ARG A 180 42.17 -31.62 -19.50
CA ARG A 180 41.89 -31.03 -20.80
C ARG A 180 42.03 -29.50 -20.71
N CYS A 181 42.19 -28.86 -21.85
CA CYS A 181 42.30 -27.41 -21.96
C CYS A 181 41.00 -26.85 -22.54
N SER A 182 40.56 -25.70 -22.02
CA SER A 182 39.40 -24.96 -22.49
C SER A 182 39.77 -23.49 -22.63
N CYS A 183 39.25 -22.81 -23.65
CA CYS A 183 39.51 -21.38 -23.83
C CYS A 183 38.87 -20.58 -22.69
N SER A 184 39.58 -19.56 -22.22
CA SER A 184 39.06 -18.59 -21.25
C SER A 184 37.84 -17.85 -21.82
N GLU A 185 37.00 -17.30 -20.95
CA GLU A 185 35.87 -16.47 -21.40
C GLU A 185 36.35 -15.31 -22.28
N GLY A 186 35.63 -15.05 -23.38
CA GLY A 186 36.01 -14.05 -24.39
C GLY A 186 37.06 -14.53 -25.40
N TYR A 187 37.46 -15.80 -25.38
CA TYR A 187 38.39 -16.37 -26.34
C TYR A 187 37.81 -17.61 -27.03
N GLU A 188 38.17 -17.80 -28.30
CA GLU A 188 37.76 -18.94 -29.12
C GLU A 188 38.96 -19.62 -29.81
N GLY A 189 38.70 -20.78 -30.42
CA GLY A 189 39.71 -21.55 -31.15
C GLY A 189 40.15 -22.83 -30.44
N ASN A 190 41.35 -23.30 -30.76
CA ASN A 190 41.87 -24.57 -30.28
C ASN A 190 42.97 -24.34 -29.21
N PRO A 191 42.72 -24.68 -27.94
CA PRO A 191 43.67 -24.41 -26.84
C PRO A 191 44.97 -25.23 -26.91
N TYR A 192 45.06 -26.21 -27.81
CA TYR A 192 46.22 -27.10 -27.95
C TYR A 192 47.16 -26.73 -29.11
N LEU A 193 46.73 -25.84 -30.01
CA LEU A 193 47.48 -25.48 -31.23
C LEU A 193 47.91 -24.02 -31.20
N SER A 194 49.16 -23.72 -31.57
CA SER A 194 49.66 -22.33 -31.62
C SER A 194 48.81 -21.50 -32.59
N PRO A 195 48.32 -20.31 -32.20
CA PRO A 195 48.71 -19.49 -31.04
C PRO A 195 47.97 -19.77 -29.70
N GLY A 196 47.09 -20.77 -29.65
CA GLY A 196 46.21 -21.06 -28.53
C GLY A 196 44.80 -20.54 -28.80
N CYS A 197 44.14 -20.03 -27.76
CA CYS A 197 42.86 -19.37 -27.93
C CYS A 197 43.07 -17.90 -28.32
N ILE A 198 42.33 -17.47 -29.35
CA ILE A 198 42.35 -16.12 -29.87
C ILE A 198 41.20 -15.32 -29.30
N ASP A 199 41.43 -14.03 -29.13
CA ASP A 199 40.44 -13.08 -28.63
C ASP A 199 39.23 -13.06 -29.57
N THR A 200 38.03 -13.27 -29.02
CA THR A 200 36.79 -13.19 -29.78
C THR A 200 36.40 -11.73 -29.91
N ASN A 201 36.31 -11.22 -31.13
CA ASN A 201 35.86 -9.84 -31.35
C ASN A 201 34.34 -9.74 -31.24
N GLU A 202 33.82 -9.55 -30.02
CA GLU A 202 32.36 -9.55 -29.82
C GLU A 202 31.68 -8.37 -30.53
N CYS A 203 32.42 -7.30 -30.87
CA CYS A 203 31.88 -6.16 -31.60
C CYS A 203 31.37 -6.51 -33.01
N GLU A 204 31.80 -7.62 -33.62
CA GLU A 204 31.29 -8.09 -34.91
C GLU A 204 29.81 -8.52 -34.83
N MET A 205 29.36 -8.95 -33.64
CA MET A 205 27.97 -9.32 -33.39
C MET A 205 27.09 -8.12 -33.01
N ASN A 206 27.63 -6.90 -33.00
CA ASN A 206 26.93 -5.66 -32.61
C ASN A 206 26.22 -5.76 -31.24
N PRO A 207 26.94 -6.03 -30.13
CA PRO A 207 26.35 -6.18 -28.79
C PRO A 207 25.94 -4.84 -28.15
N CYS A 208 26.47 -3.73 -28.65
CA CYS A 208 26.14 -2.38 -28.18
C CYS A 208 24.85 -1.84 -28.80
N ASP A 209 24.21 -0.92 -28.08
CA ASP A 209 23.00 -0.22 -28.49
C ASP A 209 23.20 0.57 -29.81
N GLU A 210 22.13 0.97 -30.50
CA GLU A 210 22.20 1.64 -31.82
C GLU A 210 23.07 2.92 -31.79
N ASN A 211 23.07 3.64 -30.66
CA ASN A 211 23.90 4.82 -30.43
C ASN A 211 25.17 4.54 -29.59
N GLY A 212 25.53 3.27 -29.44
CA GLY A 212 26.70 2.79 -28.74
C GLY A 212 27.89 2.54 -29.68
N ILE A 213 29.07 2.98 -29.27
CA ILE A 213 30.37 2.69 -29.88
C ILE A 213 30.95 1.48 -29.16
N CYS A 214 31.09 0.37 -29.90
CA CYS A 214 31.74 -0.84 -29.42
C CYS A 214 33.26 -0.74 -29.56
N THR A 215 33.99 -1.08 -28.51
CA THR A 215 35.45 -1.23 -28.56
C THR A 215 35.83 -2.59 -27.98
N ASN A 216 36.44 -3.41 -28.83
CA ASN A 216 36.96 -4.72 -28.46
C ASN A 216 38.19 -4.57 -27.57
N ILE A 217 38.26 -5.35 -26.49
CA ILE A 217 39.39 -5.40 -25.56
C ILE A 217 39.80 -6.86 -25.37
N GLN A 218 41.02 -7.12 -24.92
CA GLN A 218 41.47 -8.51 -24.81
C GLN A 218 40.65 -9.28 -23.75
N GLY A 219 39.93 -10.30 -24.17
CA GLY A 219 39.02 -11.16 -23.42
C GLY A 219 37.62 -10.57 -23.18
N SER A 220 37.27 -9.42 -23.76
CA SER A 220 35.95 -8.82 -23.58
C SER A 220 35.67 -7.64 -24.54
N TYR A 221 34.57 -6.92 -24.31
CA TYR A 221 34.27 -5.70 -25.02
C TYR A 221 33.69 -4.64 -24.08
N THR A 222 33.86 -3.37 -24.46
CA THR A 222 33.18 -2.27 -23.79
C THR A 222 32.35 -1.46 -24.78
N CYS A 223 31.17 -1.04 -24.31
CA CYS A 223 30.26 -0.18 -25.04
C CYS A 223 30.29 1.21 -24.41
N SER A 224 30.42 2.24 -25.24
CA SER A 224 30.36 3.63 -24.82
C SER A 224 29.31 4.38 -25.65
N CYS A 225 28.73 5.45 -25.14
CA CYS A 225 27.72 6.18 -25.91
C CYS A 225 28.32 7.29 -26.78
N ALA A 226 27.76 7.47 -27.97
CA ALA A 226 28.10 8.57 -28.86
C ALA A 226 27.85 9.94 -28.20
N ASN A 227 28.51 10.99 -28.72
CA ASN A 227 28.35 12.35 -28.23
C ASN A 227 26.88 12.79 -28.22
N GLY A 228 26.44 13.32 -27.08
CA GLY A 228 25.04 13.70 -26.87
C GLY A 228 24.16 12.61 -26.24
N TYR A 229 24.70 11.41 -25.97
CA TYR A 229 24.00 10.33 -25.28
C TYR A 229 24.68 9.99 -23.94
N SER A 230 23.97 9.31 -23.04
CA SER A 230 24.43 8.88 -21.72
C SER A 230 23.82 7.52 -21.37
N GLY A 231 24.62 6.63 -20.79
CA GLY A 231 24.18 5.29 -20.39
C GLY A 231 25.35 4.30 -20.37
N ASP A 232 25.03 3.01 -20.32
CA ASP A 232 26.01 1.91 -20.35
C ASP A 232 26.31 1.40 -21.77
N GLY A 233 25.55 1.86 -22.77
CA GLY A 233 25.76 1.58 -24.20
C GLY A 233 25.53 0.13 -24.63
N ARG A 234 25.05 -0.75 -23.75
CA ARG A 234 24.79 -2.16 -24.05
C ARG A 234 23.32 -2.40 -24.45
N LYS A 235 23.07 -3.35 -25.36
CA LYS A 235 21.69 -3.74 -25.75
C LYS A 235 20.91 -4.44 -24.65
N ASP A 236 21.60 -5.26 -23.85
CA ASP A 236 21.05 -5.98 -22.70
C ASP A 236 21.01 -5.14 -21.40
N GLY A 237 21.46 -3.87 -21.49
CA GLY A 237 21.54 -2.92 -20.37
C GLY A 237 20.57 -1.74 -20.48
N ARG A 238 21.00 -0.57 -20.01
CA ARG A 238 20.26 0.71 -20.09
C ARG A 238 20.32 1.34 -21.48
N GLY A 239 21.27 0.95 -22.32
CA GLY A 239 21.50 1.50 -23.65
C GLY A 239 22.00 2.95 -23.61
N CYS A 240 21.92 3.64 -24.74
CA CYS A 240 22.32 5.03 -24.87
C CYS A 240 21.09 5.94 -24.93
N ILE A 241 20.94 6.78 -23.91
CA ILE A 241 19.81 7.70 -23.80
C ILE A 241 20.28 9.09 -24.20
N ALA A 242 19.58 9.76 -25.11
CA ALA A 242 19.89 11.13 -25.50
C ALA A 242 19.91 12.01 -24.24
N LYS A 243 20.97 12.80 -24.06
CA LYS A 243 21.06 13.85 -23.05
C LYS A 243 20.08 14.95 -23.44
N ASN A 244 18.80 14.70 -23.20
CA ASN A 244 17.76 15.68 -23.38
C ASN A 244 18.01 16.76 -22.31
N SER A 245 18.39 17.94 -22.78
CA SER A 245 18.61 19.11 -21.95
C SER A 245 17.43 19.28 -20.99
N GLN A 246 17.75 19.29 -19.70
CA GLN A 246 16.87 19.74 -18.62
C GLN A 246 15.71 18.79 -18.30
N PHE A 247 16.01 17.76 -17.51
CA PHE A 247 15.02 17.20 -16.57
C PHE A 247 14.32 18.37 -15.85
N PRO A 248 12.98 18.44 -15.84
CA PRO A 248 12.28 19.61 -15.35
C PRO A 248 12.17 19.54 -13.82
N LEU A 249 13.31 19.55 -13.14
CA LEU A 249 13.42 19.66 -11.68
C LEU A 249 12.60 20.85 -11.15
N ILE A 250 12.55 21.94 -11.93
CA ILE A 250 11.74 23.13 -11.64
C ILE A 250 10.24 22.79 -11.62
N LYS A 251 9.74 21.94 -12.53
CA LYS A 251 8.31 21.58 -12.58
C LYS A 251 7.91 20.70 -11.38
N PHE A 252 8.76 19.75 -11.00
CA PHE A 252 8.51 18.90 -9.83
C PHE A 252 8.66 19.64 -8.49
N ALA A 253 9.65 20.53 -8.37
CA ALA A 253 9.84 21.36 -7.18
C ALA A 253 8.68 22.34 -6.95
N LEU A 254 8.17 22.96 -8.01
CA LEU A 254 6.99 23.83 -7.92
C LEU A 254 5.74 23.03 -7.50
N GLY A 255 5.52 21.85 -8.07
CA GLY A 255 4.39 20.98 -7.72
C GLY A 255 4.37 20.56 -6.24
N MET A 256 5.52 20.17 -5.68
CA MET A 256 5.61 19.78 -4.26
C MET A 256 5.38 20.95 -3.29
N SER A 257 5.84 22.16 -3.64
CA SER A 257 5.64 23.36 -2.82
C SER A 257 4.16 23.76 -2.74
N PHE A 258 3.46 23.80 -3.88
CA PHE A 258 2.03 24.13 -3.91
C PHE A 258 1.17 23.07 -3.19
N GLY A 259 1.53 21.79 -3.29
CA GLY A 259 0.83 20.70 -2.58
C GLY A 259 0.93 20.83 -1.05
N LEU A 260 2.12 21.13 -0.51
CA LEU A 260 2.34 21.33 0.92
C LEU A 260 1.56 22.55 1.44
N LEU A 261 1.55 23.66 0.70
CA LEU A 261 0.82 24.87 1.09
C LEU A 261 -0.70 24.61 1.16
N ALA A 262 -1.26 23.95 0.14
CA ALA A 262 -2.69 23.61 0.10
C ALA A 262 -3.09 22.67 1.25
N LEU A 263 -2.22 21.70 1.59
CA LEU A 263 -2.47 20.77 2.69
C LEU A 263 -2.50 21.50 4.05
N VAL A 264 -1.53 22.37 4.33
CA VAL A 264 -1.49 23.16 5.58
C VAL A 264 -2.72 24.06 5.71
N ILE A 265 -3.12 24.71 4.61
CA ILE A 265 -4.35 25.52 4.58
C ILE A 265 -5.55 24.62 4.90
N SER A 266 -5.73 23.50 4.20
CA SER A 266 -6.88 22.61 4.40
C SER A 266 -7.01 22.12 5.86
N VAL A 267 -5.90 21.72 6.49
CA VAL A 267 -5.87 21.26 7.89
C VAL A 267 -6.20 22.40 8.85
N THR A 268 -5.68 23.60 8.59
CA THR A 268 -5.96 24.79 9.41
C THR A 268 -7.44 25.16 9.36
N TRP A 269 -8.05 25.18 8.17
CA TRP A 269 -9.48 25.44 8.00
C TRP A 269 -10.34 24.38 8.69
N LEU A 270 -9.96 23.10 8.58
CA LEU A 270 -10.65 22.00 9.26
C LEU A 270 -10.60 22.16 10.79
N TYR A 271 -9.43 22.49 11.34
CA TYR A 271 -9.23 22.72 12.76
C TYR A 271 -10.10 23.87 13.29
N PHE A 272 -10.09 25.04 12.62
CA PHE A 272 -10.95 26.16 12.99
C PHE A 272 -12.44 25.82 12.86
N GLY A 273 -12.82 25.06 11.82
CA GLY A 273 -14.18 24.56 11.63
C GLY A 273 -14.64 23.66 12.78
N ILE A 274 -13.81 22.70 13.21
CA ILE A 274 -14.10 21.81 14.34
C ILE A 274 -14.20 22.61 15.65
N LYS A 275 -13.27 23.53 15.89
CA LYS A 275 -13.30 24.40 17.08
C LYS A 275 -14.58 25.23 17.15
N LYS A 276 -15.01 25.81 16.01
CA LYS A 276 -16.26 26.58 15.92
C LYS A 276 -17.49 25.72 16.16
N ARG A 277 -17.56 24.52 15.56
CA ARG A 277 -18.66 23.57 15.79
C ARG A 277 -18.77 23.14 17.25
N LYS A 278 -17.64 22.87 17.91
CA LYS A 278 -17.61 22.50 19.33
C LYS A 278 -18.16 23.60 20.24
N LEU A 279 -17.88 24.87 19.95
CA LEU A 279 -18.39 26.01 20.71
C LEU A 279 -19.91 26.18 20.56
N ILE A 280 -20.44 26.05 19.33
CA ILE A 280 -21.89 26.14 19.08
C ILE A 280 -22.63 25.01 19.81
N ASN A 281 -22.15 23.77 19.71
CA ASN A 281 -22.76 22.64 20.41
C ASN A 281 -22.73 22.80 21.93
N LEU A 282 -21.71 23.46 22.49
CA LEU A 282 -21.63 23.72 23.93
C LEU A 282 -22.65 24.79 24.36
N ARG A 283 -22.81 25.87 23.59
CA ARG A 283 -23.82 26.90 23.85
C ARG A 283 -25.23 26.34 23.77
N GLU A 284 -25.50 25.45 22.81
CA GLU A 284 -26.80 24.76 22.70
C GLU A 284 -27.07 23.84 23.90
N LYS A 285 -26.04 23.12 24.39
CA LYS A 285 -26.16 22.32 25.62
C LYS A 285 -26.51 23.19 26.83
N PHE A 286 -25.85 24.33 27.01
CA PHE A 286 -26.19 25.26 28.09
C PHE A 286 -27.61 25.82 27.93
N PHE A 287 -28.01 26.16 26.70
CA PHE A 287 -29.37 26.64 26.43
C PHE A 287 -30.43 25.60 26.85
N GLN A 288 -30.20 24.32 26.57
CA GLN A 288 -31.08 23.23 27.00
C GLN A 288 -31.05 23.00 28.51
N GLN A 289 -29.85 22.95 29.10
CA GLN A 289 -29.68 22.76 30.55
C GLN A 289 -30.35 23.87 31.35
N ASN A 290 -30.18 25.12 30.94
CA ASN A 290 -30.75 26.29 31.60
C ASN A 290 -32.26 26.47 31.35
N GLY A 291 -32.95 25.44 30.86
CA GLY A 291 -34.41 25.45 30.68
C GLY A 291 -34.89 26.30 29.50
N GLY A 292 -34.07 26.54 28.49
CA GLY A 292 -34.40 27.43 27.37
C GLY A 292 -35.60 26.98 26.53
N LEU A 293 -35.87 25.66 26.46
CA LEU A 293 -37.08 25.16 25.81
C LEU A 293 -38.35 25.44 26.63
N LEU A 294 -38.28 25.23 27.95
CA LEU A 294 -39.38 25.53 28.88
C LEU A 294 -39.71 27.02 28.86
N LEU A 295 -38.69 27.88 28.91
CA LEU A 295 -38.88 29.33 28.84
C LEU A 295 -39.51 29.76 27.50
N LYS A 296 -39.04 29.20 26.37
CA LYS A 296 -39.64 29.47 25.05
C LYS A 296 -41.12 29.07 25.01
N GLN A 297 -41.48 27.89 25.52
CA GLN A 297 -42.86 27.42 25.56
C GLN A 297 -43.76 28.32 26.43
N GLN A 298 -43.28 28.71 27.61
CA GLN A 298 -44.03 29.59 28.52
C GLN A 298 -44.22 30.99 27.94
N LEU A 299 -43.19 31.56 27.30
CA LEU A 299 -43.29 32.86 26.60
C LEU A 299 -44.26 32.81 25.42
N SER A 300 -44.35 31.70 24.68
CA SER A 300 -45.31 31.54 23.57
C SER A 300 -46.76 31.35 24.03
N SER A 301 -46.99 30.85 25.25
CA SER A 301 -48.33 30.61 25.78
C SER A 301 -49.05 31.85 26.31
N HIS A 302 -48.32 32.94 26.59
CA HIS A 302 -48.80 34.11 27.33
C HIS A 302 -49.02 35.35 26.44
N ASP A 303 -49.24 35.17 25.14
CA ASP A 303 -49.24 36.20 24.09
C ASP A 303 -50.50 37.10 24.06
N GLY A 304 -50.97 37.52 25.23
CA GLY A 304 -52.01 38.54 25.38
C GLY A 304 -51.50 39.66 26.29
N SER A 305 -50.88 40.69 25.71
CA SER A 305 -50.61 42.02 26.31
C SER A 305 -49.27 42.27 27.07
N VAL A 306 -48.26 41.40 27.07
CA VAL A 306 -46.95 41.70 27.72
C VAL A 306 -45.79 41.73 26.71
N LYS A 307 -44.98 42.81 26.74
CA LYS A 307 -43.75 42.93 25.91
C LYS A 307 -42.89 41.68 26.06
N SER A 308 -42.67 40.96 24.97
CA SER A 308 -41.90 39.71 24.99
C SER A 308 -40.50 39.92 25.57
N THR A 309 -40.13 39.06 26.49
CA THR A 309 -38.79 39.04 27.11
C THR A 309 -37.77 38.62 26.07
N LYS A 310 -36.77 39.47 25.79
CA LYS A 310 -35.76 39.17 24.76
C LYS A 310 -34.79 38.11 25.28
N ILE A 311 -34.59 37.03 24.52
CA ILE A 311 -33.50 36.08 24.76
C ILE A 311 -32.25 36.60 24.03
N PHE A 312 -31.21 36.92 24.80
CA PHE A 312 -29.93 37.41 24.31
C PHE A 312 -28.96 36.26 24.05
N THR A 313 -28.10 36.43 23.04
CA THR A 313 -26.98 35.49 22.80
C THR A 313 -25.81 35.80 23.73
N ALA A 314 -24.99 34.79 24.05
CA ALA A 314 -23.80 34.99 24.88
C ALA A 314 -22.84 36.00 24.23
N GLU A 315 -22.71 35.94 22.90
CA GLU A 315 -21.83 36.84 22.13
C GLU A 315 -22.29 38.31 22.18
N GLU A 316 -23.61 38.56 22.19
CA GLU A 316 -24.16 39.92 22.33
C GLU A 316 -23.82 40.52 23.69
N LEU A 317 -23.95 39.73 24.77
CA LEU A 317 -23.66 40.20 26.14
C LEU A 317 -22.15 40.29 26.41
N GLU A 318 -21.33 39.38 25.86
CA GLU A 318 -19.87 39.47 25.89
C GLU A 318 -19.40 40.77 25.22
N LYS A 319 -19.92 41.10 24.03
CA LYS A 319 -19.60 42.36 23.34
C LYS A 319 -20.10 43.59 24.11
N ALA A 320 -21.28 43.51 24.73
CA ALA A 320 -21.85 44.61 25.49
C ALA A 320 -21.07 44.93 26.77
N THR A 321 -20.44 43.92 27.37
CA THR A 321 -19.69 44.02 28.64
C THR A 321 -18.17 44.09 28.44
N ASN A 322 -17.69 44.09 27.20
CA ASN A 322 -16.26 43.98 26.87
C ASN A 322 -15.63 42.75 27.54
N ASP A 323 -16.18 41.56 27.26
CA ASP A 323 -15.77 40.27 27.82
C ASP A 323 -15.81 40.24 29.37
N TYR A 324 -16.89 40.80 29.94
CA TYR A 324 -17.10 40.89 31.39
C TYR A 324 -15.92 41.53 32.15
N ALA A 325 -15.30 42.56 31.56
CA ALA A 325 -14.16 43.27 32.15
C ALA A 325 -14.48 43.84 33.55
N ASP A 326 -13.48 43.83 34.43
CA ASP A 326 -13.64 44.24 35.84
C ASP A 326 -14.03 45.72 36.01
N ASP A 327 -13.65 46.59 35.07
CA ASP A 327 -13.99 48.02 35.05
C ASP A 327 -15.47 48.28 34.74
N ARG A 328 -16.19 47.26 34.23
CA ARG A 328 -17.64 47.32 33.97
C ARG A 328 -18.47 46.89 35.16
N ILE A 329 -17.88 46.49 36.28
CA ILE A 329 -18.63 45.99 37.43
C ILE A 329 -19.35 47.15 38.15
N LEU A 330 -20.66 47.03 38.29
CA LEU A 330 -21.52 47.92 39.07
C LEU A 330 -21.62 47.50 40.53
N GLY A 331 -21.50 46.20 40.81
CA GLY A 331 -21.53 45.67 42.17
C GLY A 331 -21.28 44.17 42.24
N ARG A 332 -20.80 43.70 43.40
CA ARG A 332 -20.62 42.28 43.75
C ARG A 332 -21.41 41.98 45.02
N GLY A 333 -22.16 40.89 45.04
CA GLY A 333 -22.93 40.47 46.21
C GLY A 333 -23.07 38.95 46.30
N GLY A 334 -23.81 38.48 47.32
CA GLY A 334 -24.05 37.04 47.53
C GLY A 334 -24.73 36.35 46.33
N TYR A 335 -25.55 37.09 45.60
CA TYR A 335 -26.37 36.58 44.49
C TYR A 335 -25.74 36.73 43.10
N GLY A 336 -24.51 37.26 42.99
CA GLY A 336 -23.88 37.48 41.69
C GLY A 336 -23.06 38.75 41.56
N THR A 337 -22.54 38.95 40.35
CA THR A 337 -21.87 40.18 39.92
C THR A 337 -22.75 40.87 38.90
N VAL A 338 -22.90 42.20 39.03
CA VAL A 338 -23.66 43.02 38.09
C VAL A 338 -22.67 43.84 37.27
N TYR A 339 -22.79 43.76 35.95
CA TYR A 339 -21.96 44.47 34.97
C TYR A 339 -22.78 45.54 34.25
N LYS A 340 -22.14 46.66 33.91
CA LYS A 340 -22.66 47.68 33.01
C LYS A 340 -22.44 47.23 31.56
N GLY A 341 -23.51 47.00 30.83
CA GLY A 341 -23.48 46.65 29.41
C GLY A 341 -23.93 47.82 28.53
N ILE A 342 -23.42 47.86 27.30
CA ILE A 342 -23.91 48.74 26.22
C ILE A 342 -24.36 47.86 25.06
N LEU A 343 -25.68 47.69 24.90
CA LEU A 343 -26.26 47.01 23.74
C LEU A 343 -26.12 47.91 22.51
N ARG A 344 -25.85 47.33 21.35
CA ARG A 344 -25.63 48.08 20.10
C ARG A 344 -26.95 48.41 19.38
N ASP A 345 -27.92 47.49 19.43
CA ASP A 345 -29.18 47.57 18.69
C ASP A 345 -30.38 47.15 19.57
N PRO A 346 -31.14 48.10 20.15
CA PRO A 346 -30.90 49.55 20.17
C PRO A 346 -29.72 49.94 21.08
N HIS A 347 -29.15 51.14 20.85
CA HIS A 347 -28.08 51.68 21.71
C HIS A 347 -28.61 51.96 23.11
N GLN A 348 -28.51 50.97 24.00
CA GLN A 348 -29.12 51.00 25.32
C GLN A 348 -28.11 50.54 26.38
N ILE A 349 -28.01 51.33 27.45
CA ILE A 349 -27.23 50.97 28.63
C ILE A 349 -28.08 50.03 29.49
N VAL A 350 -27.51 48.88 29.86
CA VAL A 350 -28.18 47.83 30.62
C VAL A 350 -27.35 47.38 31.82
N ALA A 351 -27.99 46.76 32.79
CA ALA A 351 -27.33 46.08 33.90
C ALA A 351 -27.44 44.56 33.71
N ILE A 352 -26.30 43.89 33.54
CA ILE A 352 -26.24 42.44 33.28
C ILE A 352 -25.80 41.75 34.57
N LYS A 353 -26.71 40.99 35.18
CA LYS A 353 -26.46 40.22 36.40
C LYS A 353 -26.02 38.80 36.01
N LYS A 354 -24.80 38.44 36.42
CA LYS A 354 -24.24 37.09 36.33
C LYS A 354 -24.35 36.40 37.68
N SER A 355 -25.19 35.37 37.75
CA SER A 355 -25.38 34.54 38.95
C SER A 355 -24.12 33.74 39.28
N ARG A 356 -23.92 33.32 40.55
CA ARG A 356 -22.68 32.63 40.97
C ARG A 356 -22.70 31.12 40.73
N ILE A 357 -23.83 30.46 40.94
CA ILE A 357 -23.99 28.98 40.86
C ILE A 357 -25.43 28.68 40.39
N MET A 358 -25.61 27.61 39.61
CA MET A 358 -26.91 27.05 39.22
C MET A 358 -26.85 25.52 39.35
N ASP A 359 -27.75 24.91 40.11
CA ASP A 359 -27.94 23.45 40.21
C ASP A 359 -29.35 23.08 39.71
N GLN A 360 -29.65 21.81 39.42
CA GLN A 360 -30.92 21.36 38.82
C GLN A 360 -32.17 21.85 39.57
N THR A 361 -32.11 21.91 40.90
CA THR A 361 -33.22 22.39 41.75
C THR A 361 -33.44 23.91 41.68
N GLN A 362 -32.42 24.68 41.27
CA GLN A 362 -32.45 26.15 41.17
C GLN A 362 -32.85 26.63 39.77
N ILE A 363 -32.84 25.75 38.75
CA ILE A 363 -33.26 26.09 37.38
C ILE A 363 -34.75 26.45 37.33
N GLU A 364 -35.60 25.71 38.03
CA GLU A 364 -37.03 26.06 38.15
C GLU A 364 -37.24 27.37 38.90
N GLN A 365 -36.46 27.63 39.95
CA GLN A 365 -36.48 28.90 40.67
C GLN A 365 -36.06 30.07 39.78
N PHE A 366 -35.06 29.87 38.93
CA PHE A 366 -34.60 30.86 37.95
C PHE A 366 -35.67 31.13 36.88
N ILE A 367 -36.30 30.09 36.32
CA ILE A 367 -37.38 30.26 35.34
C ILE A 367 -38.56 31.01 35.98
N ASN A 368 -38.93 30.66 37.21
CA ASN A 368 -39.98 31.36 37.95
C ASN A 368 -39.59 32.82 38.24
N GLU A 369 -38.33 33.09 38.61
CA GLU A 369 -37.82 34.46 38.77
C GLU A 369 -37.95 35.25 37.46
N VAL A 370 -37.57 34.67 36.32
CA VAL A 370 -37.73 35.29 35.00
C VAL A 370 -39.21 35.55 34.71
N ILE A 371 -40.09 34.56 34.86
CA ILE A 371 -41.53 34.73 34.57
C ILE A 371 -42.18 35.80 35.47
N ILE A 372 -41.88 35.80 36.76
CA ILE A 372 -42.42 36.79 37.70
C ILE A 372 -41.92 38.19 37.32
N LEU A 373 -40.62 38.35 37.09
CA LEU A 373 -40.02 39.65 36.80
C LEU A 373 -40.40 40.19 35.41
N THR A 374 -40.79 39.34 34.46
CA THR A 374 -41.28 39.78 33.15
C THR A 374 -42.73 40.25 33.21
N GLN A 375 -43.54 39.67 34.09
CA GLN A 375 -44.92 40.07 34.35
C GLN A 375 -45.02 41.31 35.25
N VAL A 376 -44.02 41.57 36.10
CA VAL A 376 -43.98 42.74 36.97
C VAL A 376 -43.52 43.98 36.19
N ASN A 377 -44.48 44.78 35.74
CA ASN A 377 -44.23 46.11 35.16
C ASN A 377 -44.71 47.19 36.13
N HIS A 378 -43.86 47.58 37.09
CA HIS A 378 -44.19 48.59 38.08
C HIS A 378 -43.12 49.68 38.15
N ARG A 379 -43.55 50.95 38.22
CA ARG A 379 -42.68 52.16 38.23
C ARG A 379 -41.57 52.19 39.30
N ASN A 380 -41.70 51.41 40.37
CA ASN A 380 -40.74 51.36 41.48
C ASN A 380 -39.95 50.04 41.52
N VAL A 381 -40.08 49.19 40.49
CA VAL A 381 -39.35 47.92 40.37
C VAL A 381 -38.49 48.01 39.11
N VAL A 382 -37.21 47.66 39.25
CA VAL A 382 -36.27 47.68 38.11
C VAL A 382 -36.73 46.65 37.07
N LYS A 383 -36.98 47.13 35.86
CA LYS A 383 -37.51 46.31 34.78
C LYS A 383 -36.49 45.30 34.26
N LEU A 384 -36.92 44.04 34.14
CA LEU A 384 -36.20 43.01 33.41
C LEU A 384 -36.45 43.18 31.90
N LEU A 385 -35.37 43.27 31.13
CA LEU A 385 -35.39 43.41 29.66
C LEU A 385 -35.27 42.05 28.97
N GLY A 386 -34.53 41.13 29.58
CA GLY A 386 -34.33 39.80 29.02
C GLY A 386 -33.34 38.94 29.80
N CYS A 387 -32.96 37.81 29.19
CA CYS A 387 -32.02 36.86 29.77
C CYS A 387 -31.15 36.18 28.70
N CYS A 388 -30.01 35.61 29.10
CA CYS A 388 -29.19 34.74 28.26
C CYS A 388 -29.02 33.37 28.93
N LEU A 389 -29.19 32.32 28.15
CA LEU A 389 -29.14 30.92 28.61
C LEU A 389 -28.00 30.11 27.95
N GLU A 390 -27.22 30.73 27.07
CA GLU A 390 -26.12 30.07 26.32
C GLU A 390 -24.81 29.95 27.12
N THR A 391 -24.82 30.33 28.40
CA THR A 391 -23.68 30.37 29.31
C THR A 391 -23.82 29.32 30.42
N GLU A 392 -22.70 28.95 31.06
CA GLU A 392 -22.67 27.96 32.15
C GLU A 392 -23.66 28.29 33.29
N VAL A 393 -23.81 29.58 33.60
CA VAL A 393 -24.84 30.10 34.50
C VAL A 393 -25.68 31.14 33.75
N PRO A 394 -27.02 31.11 33.85
CA PRO A 394 -27.88 32.09 33.20
C PRO A 394 -27.58 33.54 33.59
N LEU A 395 -27.81 34.44 32.64
CA LEU A 395 -27.62 35.88 32.82
C LEU A 395 -28.96 36.61 32.72
N LEU A 396 -29.15 37.63 33.56
CA LEU A 396 -30.33 38.49 33.55
C LEU A 396 -29.95 39.90 33.11
N VAL A 397 -30.75 40.49 32.23
CA VAL A 397 -30.51 41.81 31.64
C VAL A 397 -31.60 42.76 32.12
N TYR A 398 -31.22 43.75 32.92
CA TYR A 398 -32.11 44.76 33.49
C TYR A 398 -31.87 46.12 32.85
N GLU A 399 -32.84 47.01 33.01
CA GLU A 399 -32.61 48.43 32.74
C GLU A 399 -31.54 49.00 33.68
N TYR A 400 -30.77 49.97 33.17
CA TYR A 400 -29.73 50.63 33.95
C TYR A 400 -30.30 51.83 34.70
N VAL A 401 -30.18 51.84 36.03
CA VAL A 401 -30.66 52.92 36.89
C VAL A 401 -29.47 53.71 37.46
N SER A 402 -29.05 54.77 36.76
CA SER A 402 -27.91 55.61 37.17
C SER A 402 -28.19 56.43 38.43
N ASN A 403 -29.32 57.12 38.47
CA ASN A 403 -29.54 58.22 39.41
C ASN A 403 -29.69 57.71 40.85
N VAL A 404 -30.39 56.58 41.04
CA VAL A 404 -30.53 55.94 42.35
C VAL A 404 -29.18 55.37 42.81
N GLY A 405 -28.40 54.79 41.89
CA GLY A 405 -27.07 54.27 42.19
C GLY A 405 -26.11 55.36 42.69
N GLU A 406 -26.15 56.54 42.07
CA GLU A 406 -25.36 57.70 42.49
C GLU A 406 -25.80 58.26 43.85
N LEU A 407 -27.12 58.30 44.10
CA LEU A 407 -27.67 58.69 45.41
C LEU A 407 -27.23 57.72 46.51
N VAL A 408 -27.34 56.40 46.27
CA VAL A 408 -26.87 55.37 47.21
C VAL A 408 -25.37 55.50 47.45
N LYS A 409 -24.57 55.72 46.40
CA LYS A 409 -23.12 55.94 46.52
C LYS A 409 -22.78 57.15 47.42
N ARG A 410 -23.53 58.25 47.30
CA ARG A 410 -23.40 59.41 48.20
C ARG A 410 -23.84 59.10 49.63
N CYS A 411 -24.91 58.33 49.81
CA CYS A 411 -25.39 57.90 51.14
C CYS A 411 -24.40 56.97 51.86
N LEU A 412 -23.57 56.23 51.11
CA LEU A 412 -22.59 55.28 51.64
C LEU A 412 -21.20 55.88 51.87
N LYS A 413 -21.04 57.20 51.73
CA LYS A 413 -19.76 57.86 52.03
C LYS A 413 -19.39 57.72 53.51
N LEU A 414 -18.13 57.37 53.76
CA LEU A 414 -17.62 57.12 55.11
C LEU A 414 -17.65 58.37 55.99
N HIS A 415 -17.38 59.54 55.39
CA HIS A 415 -17.43 60.83 56.09
C HIS A 415 -18.85 61.40 56.16
N GLY A 416 -19.28 61.77 57.36
CA GLY A 416 -20.64 62.27 57.61
C GLY A 416 -20.97 63.58 56.92
N GLU A 417 -20.00 64.46 56.70
CA GLU A 417 -20.19 65.77 56.06
C GLU A 417 -20.42 65.67 54.54
N GLU A 418 -20.00 64.58 53.92
CA GLU A 418 -20.18 64.35 52.49
C GLU A 418 -21.45 63.54 52.18
N ARG A 419 -22.13 63.03 53.21
CA ARG A 419 -23.39 62.30 53.07
C ARG A 419 -24.54 63.29 52.94
N PRO A 420 -25.45 63.08 51.97
CA PRO A 420 -26.64 63.89 51.87
C PRO A 420 -27.50 63.72 53.13
N THR A 421 -28.15 64.79 53.53
CA THR A 421 -29.11 64.73 54.64
C THR A 421 -30.31 63.87 54.23
N MET A 422 -31.01 63.26 55.19
CA MET A 422 -32.22 62.49 54.87
C MET A 422 -33.29 63.34 54.15
N LYS A 423 -33.31 64.65 54.38
CA LYS A 423 -34.18 65.58 53.65
C LYS A 423 -33.79 65.70 52.18
N GLU A 424 -32.50 65.78 51.86
CA GLU A 424 -31.99 65.78 50.49
C GLU A 424 -32.23 64.43 49.80
N VAL A 425 -31.98 63.32 50.51
CA VAL A 425 -32.26 61.96 50.00
C VAL A 425 -33.74 61.80 49.64
N VAL A 426 -34.65 62.22 50.54
CA VAL A 426 -36.10 62.17 50.28
C VAL A 426 -36.46 63.08 49.11
N THR A 427 -35.91 64.30 49.04
CA THR A 427 -36.19 65.25 47.95
C THR A 427 -35.73 64.71 46.60
N GLU A 428 -34.55 64.10 46.53
CA GLU A 428 -34.04 63.47 45.31
C GLU A 428 -34.83 62.22 44.93
N LEU A 429 -35.18 61.35 45.89
CA LEU A 429 -36.05 60.19 45.62
C LEU A 429 -37.44 60.62 45.14
N GLU A 430 -38.01 61.69 45.68
CA GLU A 430 -39.27 62.26 45.22
C GLU A 430 -39.15 62.90 43.84
N SER A 431 -38.04 63.57 43.54
CA SER A 431 -37.73 64.10 42.21
C SER A 431 -37.64 62.97 41.17
N LEU A 432 -36.92 61.89 41.49
CA LEU A 432 -36.82 60.68 40.67
C LEU A 432 -38.18 59.98 40.50
N ARG A 433 -39.03 60.01 41.54
CA ARG A 433 -40.41 59.51 41.50
C ARG A 433 -41.34 60.38 40.65
N LYS A 434 -41.11 61.69 40.56
CA LYS A 434 -41.88 62.62 39.70
C LYS A 434 -41.45 62.55 38.24
N PHE A 435 -40.16 62.35 37.95
CA PHE A 435 -39.63 62.23 36.59
C PHE A 435 -40.17 61.02 35.80
N THR A 436 -40.62 59.96 36.50
CA THR A 436 -41.29 58.80 35.89
C THR A 436 -42.79 59.00 35.66
N LYS A 437 -43.38 60.12 36.13
CA LYS A 437 -44.73 60.57 35.75
C LYS A 437 -44.62 61.59 34.61
N HIS A 438 -44.45 61.13 33.37
CA HIS A 438 -44.77 61.99 32.21
C HIS A 438 -46.32 62.00 31.99
N PRO A 439 -46.91 63.11 31.50
CA PRO A 439 -48.35 63.35 31.53
C PRO A 439 -49.03 62.78 30.29
N TRP A 440 -49.41 61.51 30.32
CA TRP A 440 -50.29 60.90 29.30
C TRP A 440 -51.49 60.15 29.91
N VAL A 441 -51.85 60.45 31.16
CA VAL A 441 -53.11 59.98 31.81
C VAL A 441 -54.05 61.17 32.09
N GLN A 442 -54.02 62.18 31.22
CA GLN A 442 -55.02 63.24 31.20
C GLN A 442 -55.28 63.71 29.76
N GLN A 443 -55.32 62.74 28.85
CA GLN A 443 -55.76 62.92 27.47
C GLN A 443 -56.58 61.70 27.04
N GLN A 444 -57.52 61.31 27.91
CA GLN A 444 -58.56 60.33 27.60
C GLN A 444 -59.86 60.58 28.38
N VAL A 445 -60.14 61.84 28.72
CA VAL A 445 -61.46 62.28 29.24
C VAL A 445 -61.90 63.61 28.59
N GLN A 446 -61.38 63.96 27.41
CA GLN A 446 -61.85 65.16 26.71
C GLN A 446 -61.80 64.99 25.19
N GLU A 447 -62.31 63.86 24.70
CA GLU A 447 -62.66 63.63 23.29
C GLU A 447 -63.94 62.77 23.15
N GLU A 448 -64.78 62.76 24.21
CA GLU A 448 -66.20 62.33 24.15
C GLU A 448 -67.17 63.49 24.44
N ALA A 449 -66.68 64.74 24.36
CA ALA A 449 -67.52 65.92 24.51
C ALA A 449 -66.97 67.05 23.64
N VAL A 450 -67.32 67.02 22.34
CA VAL A 450 -67.63 68.13 21.41
C VAL A 450 -67.56 67.52 20.00
N GLY A 451 -68.50 66.63 19.74
CA GLY A 451 -68.75 66.00 18.45
C GLY A 451 -70.24 65.67 18.34
N LEU A 452 -71.09 66.51 18.91
CA LEU A 452 -72.55 66.52 18.79
C LEU A 452 -73.10 67.53 19.80
N MET A 453 -73.20 68.81 19.43
CA MET A 453 -74.23 69.73 19.93
C MET A 453 -74.30 70.93 18.97
N SER A 454 -74.82 70.67 17.77
CA SER A 454 -75.51 71.66 16.94
C SER A 454 -76.84 71.05 16.55
N GLU A 455 -77.80 71.15 17.47
CA GLU A 455 -79.25 71.33 17.27
C GLU A 455 -79.97 70.97 18.58
N GLU A 456 -80.48 72.01 19.23
CA GLU A 456 -81.47 71.95 20.30
C GLU A 456 -82.89 71.81 19.72
N SER A 457 -83.81 71.40 20.60
CA SER A 457 -85.29 71.49 20.54
C SER A 457 -86.00 70.30 19.89
N SER A 458 -86.65 69.44 20.69
CA SER A 458 -88.11 69.44 21.01
C SER A 458 -88.94 68.92 19.81
N ASP A 459 -89.75 67.86 19.87
CA ASP A 459 -90.67 67.41 20.91
C ASP A 459 -91.22 65.99 20.62
N LEU A 460 -91.83 65.47 21.68
CA LEU A 460 -92.58 64.22 21.91
C LEU A 460 -93.71 63.81 20.92
N TYR A 461 -94.14 62.54 21.12
CA TYR A 461 -95.43 61.84 20.85
C TYR A 461 -95.50 60.99 19.56
N THR A 462 -96.06 59.75 19.50
CA THR A 462 -96.98 58.91 20.33
C THR A 462 -96.85 57.44 19.81
N VAL A 463 -96.76 56.38 20.63
CA VAL A 463 -97.79 55.44 21.17
C VAL A 463 -98.74 54.73 20.18
N THR A 464 -98.80 53.39 20.26
CA THR A 464 -100.00 52.47 20.27
C THR A 464 -99.49 51.02 20.48
N ILE A 465 -99.75 50.30 21.58
CA ILE A 465 -100.97 49.64 22.15
C ILE A 465 -101.30 48.27 21.50
N ASP A 466 -101.08 47.22 22.30
CA ASP A 466 -101.84 45.96 22.60
C ASP A 466 -102.82 45.34 21.57
N PRO A 467 -102.93 44.00 21.58
CA PRO A 467 -103.69 43.25 22.61
C PRO A 467 -102.94 42.12 23.34
#